data_AF-A0A321LT79-F1
#
_entry.id   AF-A0A321LT79-F1
#
_cell.length_a   1.000
_cell.length_b   1.000
_cell.length_c   1.000
_cell.angle_alpha   90.00
_cell.angle_beta   90.00
_cell.angle_gamma   90.00
#
_symmetry.space_group_name_H-M   'P 1'
#
loop_
_entity.id
_entity.type
_entity.pdbx_description
1 polymer ?
#
loop_
_entity_poly.entity_id
_entity_poly.type
_entity_poly.pdbx_seq_one_letter_code
_entity_poly.pdbx_strand_id
1 'polypeptide(L)'
;MNAAPTKLLPVRYPVYHAISELNRSFEETVQGLEHLMSFNIFHKDSLRGFQFMLEEIRALANEELTNTANERELGNSRYYERLRRVYQARNGMETESSEENRKKRVKKNKRRLRK
;
A
#
# COMPACT_ATOMS: atom_id res chain seq x y z
N MET A 1 -21.70 17.73 3.63
CA MET A 1 -21.03 16.41 3.76
C MET A 1 -19.96 16.56 4.82
N ASN A 2 -20.03 15.80 5.92
CA ASN A 2 -18.98 15.84 6.94
C ASN A 2 -17.67 15.32 6.33
N ALA A 3 -16.55 15.99 6.58
CA ALA A 3 -15.25 15.55 6.12
C ALA A 3 -14.97 14.13 6.62
N ALA A 4 -14.44 13.27 5.75
CA ALA A 4 -14.01 11.94 6.19
C ALA A 4 -12.92 12.11 7.26
N PRO A 5 -12.93 11.29 8.34
CA PRO A 5 -11.86 11.29 9.33
C PRO A 5 -10.50 11.19 8.64
N THR A 6 -9.47 11.90 9.11
CA THR A 6 -8.14 11.97 8.48
C THR A 6 -7.53 10.59 8.19
N LYS A 7 -7.86 9.57 9.00
CA LYS A 7 -7.45 8.17 8.81
C LYS A 7 -8.08 7.46 7.60
N LEU A 8 -9.12 8.05 7.00
CA LEU A 8 -9.84 7.55 5.84
C LEU A 8 -9.52 8.34 4.57
N LEU A 9 -8.65 9.36 4.64
CA LEU A 9 -8.14 10.05 3.46
C LEU A 9 -7.00 9.24 2.85
N PRO A 10 -6.86 9.24 1.51
CA PRO A 10 -5.76 8.55 0.85
C PRO A 10 -4.42 9.17 1.27
N VAL A 11 -3.34 8.42 1.12
CA VAL A 11 -2.00 8.97 1.27
C VAL A 11 -1.79 9.95 0.11
N ARG A 12 -1.41 11.18 0.44
CA ARG A 12 -1.27 12.23 -0.57
C ARG A 12 0.05 12.06 -1.32
N TYR A 13 0.05 12.45 -2.60
CA TYR A 13 1.24 12.49 -3.45
C TYR A 13 2.53 12.97 -2.76
N PRO A 14 2.54 14.08 -1.98
CA PRO A 14 3.76 14.55 -1.34
C PRO A 14 4.43 13.53 -0.40
N VAL A 15 3.68 12.59 0.18
CA VAL A 15 4.23 11.52 1.01
C VAL A 15 4.98 10.51 0.16
N TYR A 16 4.38 10.03 -0.93
CA TYR A 16 5.05 9.13 -1.87
C TYR A 16 6.28 9.78 -2.50
N HIS A 17 6.20 11.08 -2.82
CA HIS A 17 7.33 11.85 -3.30
C HIS A 17 8.47 11.89 -2.26
N ALA A 18 8.17 12.21 -1.00
CA ALA A 18 9.18 12.23 0.06
C ALA A 18 9.83 10.86 0.29
N ILE A 19 9.07 9.76 0.21
CA ILE A 19 9.61 8.39 0.27
C ILE A 19 10.55 8.13 -0.91
N SER A 20 10.18 8.59 -2.11
CA SER A 20 11.03 8.44 -3.30
C SER A 20 12.32 9.25 -3.21
N GLU A 21 12.26 10.48 -2.68
CA GLU A 21 13.43 11.32 -2.46
C GLU A 21 14.37 10.72 -1.43
N LEU A 22 13.84 10.17 -0.33
CA LEU A 22 14.65 9.46 0.66
C LEU A 22 15.37 8.26 0.05
N ASN A 23 14.66 7.44 -0.73
CA ASN A 23 15.24 6.29 -1.42
C ASN A 23 16.34 6.68 -2.40
N ARG A 24 16.12 7.76 -3.16
CA ARG A 24 17.12 8.32 -4.06
C ARG A 24 18.38 8.73 -3.30
N SER A 25 18.25 9.42 -2.16
CA SER A 25 19.40 9.81 -1.35
C SER A 25 20.19 8.61 -0.82
N PHE A 26 19.53 7.50 -0.47
CA PHE A 26 20.23 6.26 -0.13
C PHE A 26 21.03 5.70 -1.32
N GLU A 27 20.43 5.65 -2.51
CA GLU A 27 21.11 5.18 -3.73
C GLU A 27 22.34 6.04 -4.07
N GLU A 28 22.20 7.36 -4.02
CA GLU A 28 23.30 8.29 -4.27
C GLU A 28 24.43 8.11 -3.23
N THR A 29 24.09 7.87 -1.97
CA THR A 29 25.08 7.64 -0.90
C THR A 29 25.81 6.32 -1.07
N VAL A 30 25.09 5.25 -1.43
CA VAL A 30 25.68 3.93 -1.71
C VAL A 30 26.63 4.00 -2.91
N GLN A 31 26.22 4.67 -3.99
CA GLN A 31 27.10 4.91 -5.15
C GLN A 31 28.34 5.72 -4.76
N GLY A 32 28.20 6.70 -3.86
CA GLY A 32 29.34 7.43 -3.30
C GLY A 32 30.34 6.52 -2.58
N LEU A 33 29.84 5.58 -1.76
CA LEU A 33 30.71 4.59 -1.08
C LEU A 33 31.40 3.65 -2.08
N GLU A 34 30.68 3.19 -3.10
CA GLU A 34 31.24 2.35 -4.16
C GLU A 34 32.33 3.08 -4.95
N HIS A 35 32.11 4.36 -5.25
CA HIS A 35 33.12 5.19 -5.87
C HIS A 35 34.34 5.36 -4.96
N LEU A 36 34.15 5.58 -3.66
CA LEU A 36 35.25 5.67 -2.69
C LEU A 36 36.06 4.36 -2.62
N MET A 37 35.40 3.21 -2.70
CA MET A 37 36.06 1.89 -2.74
C MET A 37 36.94 1.67 -3.97
N SER A 38 36.76 2.46 -5.04
CA SER A 38 37.62 2.40 -6.23
C SER A 38 39.01 3.01 -6.02
N PHE A 39 39.18 3.88 -5.00
CA PHE A 39 40.48 4.46 -4.67
C PHE A 39 41.27 3.56 -3.72
N ASN A 40 42.58 3.45 -3.94
CA ASN A 40 43.48 2.63 -3.11
C ASN A 40 43.88 3.27 -1.77
N ILE A 41 43.31 4.43 -1.42
CA ILE A 41 43.64 5.16 -0.19
C ILE A 41 42.72 4.85 0.98
N PHE A 42 41.58 4.18 0.73
CA PHE A 42 40.58 3.87 1.75
C PHE A 42 40.51 2.36 2.05
N HIS A 43 40.18 2.03 3.30
CA HIS A 43 39.95 0.63 3.69
C HIS A 43 38.59 0.16 3.15
N LYS A 44 38.65 -0.74 2.16
CA LYS A 44 37.46 -1.27 1.48
C LYS A 44 36.47 -1.94 2.45
N ASP A 45 36.98 -2.68 3.43
CA ASP A 45 36.13 -3.37 4.41
C ASP A 45 35.34 -2.40 5.30
N SER A 46 35.95 -1.28 5.69
CA SER A 46 35.26 -0.24 6.46
C SER A 46 34.16 0.43 5.64
N LEU A 47 34.45 0.79 4.38
CA LEU A 47 33.47 1.36 3.46
C LEU A 47 32.32 0.38 3.16
N ARG A 48 32.63 -0.91 3.04
CA ARG A 48 31.63 -1.96 2.86
C ARG A 48 30.74 -2.12 4.09
N GLY A 49 31.31 -2.00 5.29
CA GLY A 49 30.54 -1.96 6.55
C GLY A 49 29.55 -0.79 6.58
N PHE A 50 29.98 0.41 6.15
CA PHE A 50 29.08 1.56 6.03
C PHE A 50 27.98 1.34 4.99
N GLN A 51 28.30 0.72 3.85
CA GLN A 51 27.32 0.36 2.83
C GLN A 51 26.25 -0.57 3.39
N PHE A 52 26.64 -1.62 4.13
CA PHE A 52 25.68 -2.54 4.74
C PHE A 52 24.75 -1.86 5.76
N MET A 53 25.29 -0.99 6.61
CA MET A 53 24.46 -0.24 7.57
C MET A 53 23.48 0.69 6.86
N LEU A 54 23.89 1.38 5.79
CA LEU A 54 23.00 2.25 5.02
C LEU A 54 21.87 1.47 4.35
N GLU A 55 22.18 0.32 3.74
CA GLU A 55 21.16 -0.53 3.10
C GLU A 55 20.20 -1.14 4.14
N GLU A 56 20.68 -1.50 5.31
CA GLU A 56 19.84 -1.94 6.42
C GLU A 56 18.88 -0.83 6.88
N ILE A 57 19.39 0.38 7.10
CA ILE A 57 18.57 1.55 7.47
C ILE A 57 17.52 1.82 6.38
N ARG A 58 17.92 1.76 5.10
CA ARG A 58 17.00 1.93 3.95
C ARG A 58 15.89 0.89 4.00
N ALA A 59 16.22 -0.37 4.23
CA ALA A 59 15.25 -1.47 4.30
C ALA A 59 14.24 -1.25 5.43
N LEU A 60 14.73 -0.96 6.64
CA LEU A 60 13.89 -0.71 7.82
C LEU A 60 12.98 0.51 7.65
N ALA A 61 13.52 1.62 7.11
CA ALA A 61 12.74 2.81 6.84
C ALA A 61 11.63 2.55 5.82
N ASN A 62 11.96 1.85 4.72
CA ASN A 62 10.98 1.53 3.69
C ASN A 62 9.88 0.60 4.20
N GLU A 63 10.21 -0.40 5.01
CA GLU A 63 9.23 -1.29 5.63
C GLU A 63 8.20 -0.48 6.44
N GLU A 64 8.67 0.35 7.38
CA GLU A 64 7.79 1.16 8.25
C GLU A 64 6.91 2.13 7.45
N LEU A 65 7.52 2.86 6.49
CA LEU A 65 6.83 3.88 5.70
C LEU A 65 5.79 3.26 4.77
N THR A 66 6.11 2.14 4.11
CA THR A 66 5.19 1.47 3.19
C THR A 66 4.07 0.74 3.93
N ASN A 67 4.34 0.13 5.09
CA ASN A 67 3.31 -0.45 5.94
C ASN A 67 2.30 0.61 6.37
N THR A 68 2.78 1.74 6.89
CA THR A 68 1.91 2.85 7.32
C THR A 68 1.08 3.41 6.16
N ALA A 69 1.68 3.57 4.97
CA ALA A 69 0.96 4.04 3.80
C ALA A 69 -0.12 3.04 3.36
N ASN A 70 0.23 1.75 3.30
CA ASN A 70 -0.67 0.68 2.90
C ASN A 70 -1.87 0.54 3.84
N GLU A 71 -1.68 0.65 5.15
CA GLU A 71 -2.78 0.62 6.12
C GLU A 71 -3.81 1.73 5.87
N ARG A 72 -3.33 2.94 5.55
CA ARG A 72 -4.20 4.08 5.21
C ARG A 72 -4.93 3.85 3.90
N GLU A 73 -4.24 3.39 2.86
CA GLU A 73 -4.86 3.11 1.56
C GLU A 73 -5.92 1.99 1.67
N LEU A 74 -5.65 0.95 2.46
CA LEU A 74 -6.62 -0.10 2.74
C LEU A 74 -7.86 0.44 3.46
N GLY A 75 -7.66 1.32 4.44
CA GLY A 75 -8.75 2.02 5.13
C GLY A 75 -9.59 2.87 4.18
N ASN A 76 -8.93 3.66 3.34
CA ASN A 76 -9.57 4.50 2.32
C ASN A 76 -10.37 3.66 1.31
N SER A 77 -9.76 2.60 0.78
CA SER A 77 -10.39 1.67 -0.17
C SER A 77 -11.66 1.04 0.39
N ARG A 78 -11.60 0.50 1.63
CA ARG A 78 -12.78 -0.07 2.32
C ARG A 78 -13.89 0.96 2.54
N TYR A 79 -13.54 2.21 2.86
CA TYR A 79 -14.50 3.29 3.05
C TYR A 79 -15.24 3.61 1.74
N TYR A 80 -14.52 3.84 0.65
CA TYR A 80 -15.13 4.16 -0.64
C TYR A 80 -15.84 2.97 -1.28
N GLU A 81 -15.38 1.74 -1.04
CA GLU A 81 -16.13 0.55 -1.41
C GLU A 81 -17.51 0.52 -0.74
N ARG A 82 -17.58 0.83 0.56
CA ARG A 82 -18.85 0.91 1.30
C ARG A 82 -19.76 2.01 0.72
N LEU A 83 -19.23 3.20 0.47
CA LEU A 83 -19.99 4.29 -0.14
C LEU A 83 -20.54 3.91 -1.51
N ARG A 84 -19.72 3.27 -2.36
CA ARG A 84 -20.13 2.79 -3.67
C ARG A 84 -21.27 1.77 -3.58
N ARG A 85 -21.18 0.80 -2.66
CA ARG A 85 -22.25 -0.19 -2.42
C ARG A 85 -23.57 0.46 -1.99
N VAL A 86 -23.51 1.47 -1.11
CA VAL A 86 -24.70 2.23 -0.67
C VAL A 86 -25.32 3.00 -1.84
N TYR A 87 -24.50 3.66 -2.65
CA TYR A 87 -24.96 4.37 -3.85
C TYR A 87 -25.63 3.41 -4.86
N GLN A 88 -25.01 2.27 -5.13
CA GLN A 88 -25.56 1.24 -6.03
C GLN A 88 -26.92 0.71 -5.54
N ALA A 89 -27.02 0.39 -4.25
CA ALA A 89 -28.27 -0.09 -3.65
C ALA A 89 -29.40 0.94 -3.73
N ARG A 90 -29.09 2.25 -3.56
CA ARG A 90 -30.08 3.33 -3.67
C ARG A 90 -30.56 3.56 -5.10
N ASN A 91 -29.71 3.29 -6.09
CA ASN A 91 -29.99 3.57 -7.50
C ASN A 91 -30.39 2.33 -8.31
N GLY A 92 -30.71 1.21 -7.64
CA GLY A 92 -31.15 -0.02 -8.30
C GLY A 92 -30.10 -0.67 -9.21
N MET A 93 -28.82 -0.32 -9.05
CA MET A 93 -27.73 -1.00 -9.76
C MET A 93 -27.45 -2.33 -9.06
N GLU A 94 -27.87 -3.45 -9.65
CA GLU A 94 -27.56 -4.77 -9.11
C GLU A 94 -26.04 -4.94 -9.02
N THR A 95 -25.54 -5.21 -7.81
CA THR A 95 -24.15 -5.63 -7.62
C THR A 95 -24.06 -7.12 -7.97
N GLU A 96 -22.96 -7.58 -8.58
CA GLU A 96 -22.75 -9.00 -8.94
C GLU A 96 -23.00 -9.95 -7.75
N SER A 97 -22.66 -9.51 -6.52
CA SER A 97 -22.96 -10.21 -5.26
C SER A 97 -24.47 -10.41 -5.02
N SER A 98 -25.31 -9.46 -5.43
CA SER A 98 -26.77 -9.55 -5.29
C SER A 98 -27.38 -10.54 -6.28
N GLU A 99 -26.89 -10.58 -7.52
CA GLU A 99 -27.28 -11.63 -8.48
C GLU A 99 -26.86 -13.02 -8.01
N GLU A 100 -25.64 -13.16 -7.51
CA GLU A 100 -25.13 -14.46 -7.06
C GLU A 100 -25.88 -14.96 -5.81
N ASN A 101 -26.20 -14.06 -4.88
CA ASN A 101 -27.05 -14.35 -3.73
C ASN A 101 -28.50 -14.65 -4.14
N ARG A 102 -29.04 -13.99 -5.17
CA ARG A 102 -30.36 -14.30 -5.75
C ARG A 102 -30.36 -15.69 -6.39
N LYS A 103 -29.35 -16.03 -7.19
CA LYS A 103 -29.14 -17.36 -7.79
C LYS A 103 -29.03 -18.44 -6.71
N LYS A 104 -28.26 -18.20 -5.63
CA LYS A 104 -28.14 -19.13 -4.48
C LYS A 104 -29.47 -19.30 -3.73
N ARG A 105 -30.23 -18.23 -3.47
CA ARG A 105 -31.57 -18.29 -2.86
C ARG A 105 -32.57 -19.09 -3.71
N VAL A 106 -32.62 -18.83 -5.01
CA VAL A 106 -33.49 -19.56 -5.95
C VAL A 106 -33.14 -21.05 -5.99
N LYS A 107 -31.84 -21.39 -6.02
CA LYS A 107 -31.37 -22.78 -5.99
C LYS A 107 -31.73 -23.48 -4.67
N LYS A 108 -31.67 -22.78 -3.53
CA LYS A 108 -32.06 -23.30 -2.21
C LYS A 108 -33.57 -23.55 -2.12
N ASN A 109 -34.41 -22.65 -2.64
CA ASN A 109 -35.87 -22.83 -2.65
C ASN A 109 -36.30 -23.99 -3.56
N LYS A 110 -35.74 -24.14 -4.76
CA LYS A 110 -36.03 -25.28 -5.65
C LYS A 110 -35.69 -26.64 -5.02
N ARG A 111 -34.66 -26.71 -4.17
CA ARG A 111 -34.31 -27.94 -3.43
C ARG A 111 -35.29 -28.25 -2.30
N ARG A 112 -35.89 -27.24 -1.68
CA ARG A 112 -36.91 -27.41 -0.62
C ARG A 112 -38.27 -27.83 -1.15
N LEU A 113 -38.63 -27.38 -2.36
CA LEU A 113 -39.89 -27.74 -3.04
C LEU A 113 -39.88 -29.13 -3.71
N ARG A 114 -38.74 -29.83 -3.72
CA ARG A 114 -38.57 -31.18 -4.29
C ARG A 114 -38.45 -32.29 -3.21
N LYS A 115 -38.61 -31.93 -1.95
CA LYS A 115 -38.76 -32.85 -0.81
C LYS A 115 -40.21 -32.79 -0.35
#